data_AF-A0A3N5ETQ8-F1
#
_entry.id   AF-A0A3N5ETQ8-F1
#
_cell.length_a   1.000
_cell.length_b   1.000
_cell.length_c   1.000
_cell.angle_alpha   90.00
_cell.angle_beta   90.00
_cell.angle_gamma   90.00
#
_symmetry.space_group_name_H-M   'P 1'
#
loop_
_entity.id
_entity.type
_entity.pdbx_description
1 polymer ?
#
loop_
_entity_poly.entity_id
_entity_poly.type
_entity_poly.pdbx_seq_one_letter_code
_entity_poly.pdbx_strand_id
1 'polypeptide(L)'
;MSEVEEIEQLVDTVLAAYARGDEETVEDNSSAILINYLEAMRDIHFEESHLQWLNEIIEAIDGDTPEKLIAILEKEQDPDYVFLGSQVAVLIAGYRHLDGLVTIAQAVGIRALLRNS
;
A
#
# COMPACT_ATOMS: atom_id res chain seq x y z
N MET A 1 -6.63 -23.34 -13.25
CA MET A 1 -5.81 -22.14 -13.42
C MET A 1 -4.94 -22.05 -12.19
N SER A 2 -3.67 -21.70 -12.34
CA SER A 2 -2.80 -21.39 -11.20
C SER A 2 -3.08 -19.97 -10.70
N GLU A 3 -2.69 -19.66 -9.46
CA GLU A 3 -2.80 -18.32 -8.87
C GLU A 3 -2.10 -17.26 -9.73
N VAL A 4 -0.91 -17.59 -10.28
CA VAL A 4 -0.17 -16.69 -11.17
C VAL A 4 -0.97 -16.40 -12.45
N GLU A 5 -1.58 -17.42 -13.06
CA GLU A 5 -2.41 -17.24 -14.26
C GLU A 5 -3.66 -16.38 -13.98
N GLU A 6 -4.24 -16.47 -12.78
CA GLU A 6 -5.37 -15.64 -12.34
C GLU A 6 -4.98 -14.16 -12.21
N ILE A 7 -3.80 -13.89 -11.64
CA ILE A 7 -3.26 -12.53 -11.49
C ILE A 7 -2.90 -11.92 -12.86
N GLU A 8 -2.24 -12.69 -13.72
CA GLU A 8 -1.92 -12.24 -15.09
C GLU A 8 -3.20 -11.88 -15.86
N GLN A 9 -4.23 -12.72 -15.77
CA GLN A 9 -5.51 -12.45 -16.40
C GLN A 9 -6.19 -11.18 -15.85
N LEU A 10 -6.12 -10.95 -14.53
CA LEU A 10 -6.65 -9.74 -13.90
C LEU A 10 -5.93 -8.49 -14.43
N VAL A 11 -4.59 -8.51 -14.48
CA VAL A 11 -3.78 -7.40 -15.01
C VAL A 11 -4.12 -7.12 -16.47
N ASP A 12 -4.15 -8.14 -17.33
CA ASP A 12 -4.48 -8.01 -18.74
C ASP A 12 -5.89 -7.43 -18.94
N THR A 13 -6.84 -7.86 -18.11
CA THR A 13 -8.23 -7.36 -18.15
C THR A 13 -8.27 -5.86 -17.88
N VAL A 14 -7.61 -5.39 -16.83
CA VAL A 14 -7.59 -3.96 -16.46
C VAL A 14 -6.87 -3.11 -17.50
N LEU A 15 -5.71 -3.57 -18.00
CA LEU A 15 -4.96 -2.82 -19.01
C LEU A 15 -5.70 -2.75 -20.35
N ALA A 16 -6.37 -3.84 -20.75
CA ALA A 16 -7.19 -3.85 -21.96
C ALA A 16 -8.46 -2.98 -21.83
N ALA A 17 -9.07 -2.93 -20.64
CA ALA A 17 -10.18 -2.03 -20.36
C ALA A 17 -9.76 -0.56 -20.49
N TYR A 18 -8.65 -0.17 -19.84
CA TYR A 18 -8.09 1.18 -19.96
C TYR A 18 -7.80 1.57 -21.41
N ALA A 19 -7.17 0.68 -22.19
CA ALA A 19 -6.85 0.93 -23.60
C ALA A 19 -8.08 1.22 -24.48
N ARG A 20 -9.28 0.77 -24.05
CA ARG A 20 -10.55 0.98 -24.75
C ARG A 20 -11.40 2.10 -24.15
N GLY A 21 -10.93 2.77 -23.08
CA GLY A 21 -11.69 3.79 -22.35
C GLY A 21 -12.82 3.24 -21.49
N ASP A 22 -12.74 1.97 -21.09
CA ASP A 22 -13.71 1.31 -20.22
C ASP A 22 -13.35 1.56 -18.76
N GLU A 23 -13.79 2.71 -18.23
CA GLU A 23 -13.52 3.15 -16.86
C GLU A 23 -14.22 2.25 -15.82
N GLU A 24 -15.43 1.76 -16.12
CA GLU A 24 -16.22 0.89 -15.24
C GLU A 24 -15.45 -0.40 -14.93
N THR A 25 -14.93 -1.09 -15.95
CA THR A 25 -14.13 -2.31 -15.72
C THR A 25 -12.85 -2.02 -14.93
N VAL A 26 -12.21 -0.85 -15.11
CA VAL A 26 -11.01 -0.47 -14.34
C VAL A 26 -11.37 -0.27 -12.86
N GLU A 27 -12.47 0.44 -12.59
CA GLU A 27 -12.96 0.69 -11.23
C GLU A 27 -13.43 -0.61 -10.55
N ASP A 28 -14.17 -1.47 -11.23
CA ASP A 28 -14.65 -2.74 -10.69
C ASP A 28 -13.51 -3.67 -10.23
N ASN A 29 -12.35 -3.55 -10.87
CA ASN A 29 -11.18 -4.38 -10.57
C ASN A 29 -10.15 -3.68 -9.66
N SER A 30 -10.36 -2.42 -9.27
CA SER A 30 -9.37 -1.64 -8.52
C SER A 30 -9.00 -2.27 -7.17
N SER A 31 -9.99 -2.81 -6.44
CA SER A 31 -9.78 -3.53 -5.17
C SER A 31 -8.85 -4.72 -5.35
N ALA A 32 -9.12 -5.53 -6.38
CA ALA A 32 -8.38 -6.76 -6.63
C ALA A 32 -6.94 -6.46 -7.02
N ILE A 33 -6.73 -5.45 -7.88
CA ILE A 33 -5.39 -4.99 -8.24
C ILE A 33 -4.62 -4.49 -7.02
N LEU A 34 -5.26 -3.67 -6.17
CA LEU A 34 -4.60 -3.14 -4.98
C LEU A 34 -4.17 -4.27 -4.03
N ILE A 35 -5.04 -5.25 -3.76
CA ILE A 35 -4.73 -6.38 -2.89
C ILE A 35 -3.53 -7.16 -3.42
N ASN A 36 -3.57 -7.56 -4.70
CA ASN A 36 -2.46 -8.30 -5.31
C ASN A 36 -1.15 -7.49 -5.32
N TYR A 37 -1.25 -6.18 -5.53
CA TYR A 37 -0.07 -5.31 -5.50
C TYR A 37 0.52 -5.20 -4.08
N LEU A 38 -0.32 -5.06 -3.05
CA LEU A 38 0.12 -5.04 -1.65
C LEU A 38 0.74 -6.38 -1.22
N GLU A 39 0.17 -7.50 -1.66
CA GLU A 39 0.71 -8.83 -1.41
C GLU A 39 2.07 -9.02 -2.09
N ALA A 40 2.21 -8.61 -3.35
CA ALA A 40 3.50 -8.64 -4.03
C ALA A 40 4.56 -7.76 -3.34
N MET A 41 4.21 -6.55 -2.93
CA MET A 41 5.13 -5.69 -2.17
C MET A 41 5.54 -6.31 -0.85
N ARG A 42 4.58 -6.87 -0.10
CA ARG A 42 4.82 -7.60 1.15
C ARG A 42 5.84 -8.72 0.93
N ASP A 43 5.62 -9.55 -0.08
CA ASP A 43 6.44 -10.74 -0.32
C ASP A 43 7.85 -10.42 -0.84
N ILE A 44 8.02 -9.31 -1.58
CA ILE A 44 9.31 -8.89 -2.13
C ILE A 44 10.14 -8.12 -1.09
N HIS A 45 9.50 -7.23 -0.33
CA HIS A 45 10.20 -6.22 0.45
C HIS A 45 10.18 -6.45 1.96
N PHE A 46 9.28 -7.29 2.48
CA PHE A 46 9.10 -7.46 3.91
C PHE A 46 9.35 -8.89 4.35
N GLU A 47 9.97 -9.02 5.52
CA GLU A 47 10.09 -10.31 6.19
C GLU A 47 8.79 -10.65 6.95
N GLU A 48 8.60 -11.93 7.28
CA GLU A 48 7.45 -12.40 8.07
C GLU A 48 7.31 -11.68 9.42
N SER A 49 8.43 -11.24 10.00
CA SER A 49 8.51 -10.43 11.23
C SER A 49 7.76 -9.09 11.13
N HIS A 50 7.62 -8.54 9.92
CA HIS A 50 6.98 -7.25 9.65
C HIS A 50 5.47 -7.36 9.40
N LEU A 51 4.91 -8.56 9.28
CA LEU A 51 3.48 -8.75 8.96
C LEU A 51 2.55 -8.11 9.99
N GLN A 52 2.87 -8.29 11.28
CA GLN A 52 2.08 -7.68 12.34
C GLN A 52 2.14 -6.16 12.27
N TRP A 53 3.32 -5.60 11.94
CA TRP A 53 3.50 -4.17 11.81
C TRP A 53 2.76 -3.59 10.60
N LEU A 54 2.77 -4.29 9.46
CA LEU A 54 1.96 -3.93 8.29
C LEU A 54 0.47 -3.94 8.62
N ASN A 55 -0.02 -4.95 9.34
CA ASN A 55 -1.42 -4.99 9.77
C ASN A 55 -1.77 -3.83 10.71
N GLU A 56 -0.88 -3.47 11.64
CA GLU A 56 -1.07 -2.30 12.51
C GLU A 56 -1.22 -1.00 11.69
N ILE A 57 -0.44 -0.83 10.61
CA ILE A 57 -0.55 0.31 9.69
C ILE A 57 -1.96 0.35 9.05
N ILE A 58 -2.44 -0.78 8.54
CA ILE A 58 -3.76 -0.89 7.90
C ILE A 58 -4.86 -0.53 8.90
N GLU A 59 -4.81 -1.09 10.11
CA GLU A 59 -5.78 -0.79 11.17
C GLU A 59 -5.79 0.68 11.59
N ALA A 60 -4.63 1.35 11.58
CA ALA A 60 -4.55 2.77 11.89
C ALA A 60 -5.19 3.65 10.82
N ILE A 61 -5.09 3.23 9.55
CA ILE A 61 -5.72 3.91 8.41
C ILE A 61 -7.23 3.68 8.42
N ASP A 62 -7.68 2.44 8.59
CA ASP A 62 -9.12 2.12 8.65
C ASP A 62 -9.79 2.79 9.88
N GLY A 63 -9.03 3.06 10.95
CA GLY A 63 -9.49 3.83 12.09
C GLY A 63 -9.45 5.36 11.93
N ASP A 64 -8.91 5.88 10.82
CA ASP A 64 -8.65 7.31 10.57
C ASP A 64 -7.92 8.01 11.73
N THR A 65 -6.80 7.42 12.17
CA THR A 65 -6.04 7.88 13.35
C THR A 65 -4.61 8.31 12.98
N PRO A 66 -4.41 9.58 12.56
CA PRO A 66 -3.10 10.10 12.16
C PRO A 66 -1.98 9.88 13.17
N GLU A 67 -2.25 10.13 14.45
CA GLU A 67 -1.25 10.01 15.52
C GLU A 67 -0.82 8.56 15.71
N LYS A 68 -1.78 7.62 15.60
CA LYS A 68 -1.51 6.19 15.69
C LYS A 68 -0.67 5.73 14.50
N LEU A 69 -1.02 6.17 13.28
CA LEU A 69 -0.26 5.86 12.06
C LEU A 69 1.19 6.33 12.17
N ILE A 70 1.41 7.58 12.59
CA ILE A 70 2.77 8.13 12.78
C ILE A 70 3.54 7.28 13.80
N ALA A 71 2.93 6.97 14.95
CA ALA A 71 3.58 6.20 16.01
C ALA A 71 3.94 4.77 15.57
N ILE A 72 3.09 4.11 14.80
CA ILE A 72 3.36 2.77 14.25
C ILE A 72 4.49 2.82 13.24
N LEU A 73 4.44 3.76 12.29
CA LEU A 73 5.49 3.88 11.28
C LEU A 73 6.86 4.17 11.91
N GLU A 74 6.91 5.03 12.94
CA GLU A 74 8.17 5.37 13.63
C GLU A 74 8.64 4.34 14.66
N LYS A 75 7.86 3.28 14.93
CA LYS A 75 8.29 2.18 15.81
C LYS A 75 9.38 1.34 15.16
N GLU A 76 9.38 1.25 13.84
CA GLU A 76 10.43 0.59 13.08
C GLU A 76 11.71 1.44 13.12
N GLN A 77 12.84 0.78 13.40
CA GLN A 77 14.14 1.43 13.55
C GLN A 77 14.85 1.59 12.22
N ASP A 78 14.63 0.66 11.29
CA ASP A 78 15.23 0.74 9.98
C ASP A 78 14.48 1.77 9.10
N PRO A 79 15.10 2.91 8.77
CA PRO A 79 14.50 3.91 7.89
C PRO A 79 14.09 3.40 6.50
N ASP A 80 14.70 2.34 5.96
CA ASP A 80 14.25 1.75 4.69
C ASP A 80 12.90 1.06 4.86
N TYR A 81 12.73 0.30 5.94
CA TYR A 81 11.43 -0.29 6.26
C TYR A 81 10.39 0.79 6.57
N VAL A 82 10.72 1.83 7.34
CA VAL A 82 9.80 2.96 7.58
C VAL A 82 9.35 3.60 6.26
N PHE A 83 10.27 3.80 5.31
CA PHE A 83 9.92 4.32 3.98
C PHE A 83 8.98 3.36 3.24
N LEU A 84 9.30 2.07 3.17
CA LEU A 84 8.45 1.08 2.51
C LEU A 84 7.06 0.98 3.15
N GLY A 85 6.98 0.94 4.49
CA GLY A 85 5.72 0.96 5.23
C GLY A 85 4.90 2.22 4.97
N SER A 86 5.56 3.37 4.77
CA SER A 86 4.86 4.60 4.39
C SER A 86 4.25 4.51 2.98
N GLN A 87 4.85 3.78 2.05
CA GLN A 87 4.29 3.57 0.71
C GLN A 87 3.04 2.67 0.76
N VAL A 88 3.10 1.60 1.56
CA VAL A 88 1.92 0.78 1.87
C VAL A 88 0.79 1.65 2.43
N ALA A 89 1.11 2.51 3.41
CA ALA A 89 0.13 3.41 3.99
C ALA A 89 -0.48 4.38 2.98
N VAL A 90 0.33 4.95 2.08
CA VAL A 90 -0.14 5.86 1.01
C VAL A 90 -1.11 5.15 0.07
N LEU A 91 -0.80 3.93 -0.37
CA LEU A 91 -1.66 3.18 -1.29
C LEU A 91 -3.03 2.90 -0.67
N ILE A 92 -3.04 2.47 0.60
CA ILE A 92 -4.27 2.11 1.29
C ILE A 92 -5.08 3.36 1.64
N ALA A 93 -4.45 4.40 2.19
CA ALA A 93 -5.12 5.66 2.49
C ALA A 93 -5.68 6.32 1.23
N GLY A 94 -4.93 6.28 0.12
CA GLY A 94 -5.38 6.79 -1.18
C GLY A 94 -6.59 6.02 -1.70
N TYR A 95 -6.58 4.69 -1.56
CA TYR A 95 -7.72 3.85 -1.90
C TYR A 95 -8.96 4.12 -1.04
N ARG A 96 -8.76 4.50 0.23
CA ARG A 96 -9.83 4.91 1.15
C ARG A 96 -10.26 6.37 1.00
N HIS A 97 -9.64 7.12 0.08
CA HIS A 97 -9.86 8.56 -0.09
C HIS A 97 -9.57 9.39 1.18
N LEU A 98 -8.56 8.99 1.95
CA LEU A 98 -8.12 9.66 3.18
C LEU A 98 -6.91 10.57 2.89
N ASP A 99 -7.13 11.65 2.15
CA ASP A 99 -6.07 12.55 1.65
C ASP A 99 -5.14 13.10 2.76
N GLY A 100 -5.70 13.34 3.95
CA GLY A 100 -4.93 13.76 5.12
C GLY A 100 -3.92 12.70 5.56
N LEU A 101 -4.32 11.43 5.60
CA LEU A 101 -3.44 10.32 5.95
C LEU A 101 -2.41 10.04 4.86
N VAL A 102 -2.76 10.21 3.57
CA VAL A 102 -1.80 10.14 2.47
C VAL A 102 -0.67 11.14 2.70
N THR A 103 -1.02 12.40 2.98
CA THR A 103 -0.04 13.47 3.21
C THR A 103 0.85 13.17 4.41
N ILE A 104 0.27 12.63 5.48
CA ILE A 104 1.00 12.30 6.71
C ILE A 104 1.95 11.13 6.48
N ALA A 105 1.50 10.05 5.84
CA ALA A 105 2.34 8.91 5.49
C ALA A 105 3.53 9.36 4.62
N GLN A 106 3.30 10.19 3.61
CA GLN A 106 4.37 10.77 2.78
C GLN A 106 5.37 11.59 3.61
N ALA A 107 4.89 12.42 4.54
CA ALA A 107 5.77 13.19 5.41
C ALA A 107 6.65 12.29 6.30
N VAL A 108 6.10 11.20 6.83
CA VAL A 108 6.89 10.21 7.58
C VAL A 108 7.92 9.52 6.68
N GLY A 109 7.53 9.14 5.45
CA GLY A 109 8.44 8.53 4.47
C GLY A 109 9.60 9.45 4.08
N ILE A 110 9.33 10.73 3.79
CA ILE A 110 10.38 11.73 3.51
C ILE A 110 11.34 11.85 4.69
N ARG A 111 10.83 11.89 5.92
CA ARG A 111 11.65 11.95 7.12
C ARG A 111 12.54 10.70 7.27
N ALA A 112 12.05 9.52 6.89
CA ALA A 112 12.86 8.30 6.90
C ALA A 112 14.01 8.37 5.88
N LEU A 113 13.73 8.81 4.65
CA LEU A 113 14.75 9.01 3.61
C LEU A 113 15.85 9.98 4.04
N LEU A 114 15.48 11.07 4.72
CA LEU A 114 16.44 12.04 5.27
C LEU A 114 17.31 11.46 6.39
N ARG A 115 16.85 10.44 7.12
CA ARG A 115 17.65 9.74 8.14
C ARG A 115 18.65 8.75 7.51
N ASN A 116 18.41 8.34 6.28
CA ASN A 116 19.27 7.44 5.49
C ASN A 116 20.31 8.15 4.61
N SER A 117 20.34 9.48 4.63
CA SER A 117 21.21 10.32 3.80
C SER A 117 22.50 10.74 4.50
#